data_AF-A0A7S1DKJ6-F1
#
_entry.id   AF-A0A7S1DKJ6-F1
#
_cell.length_a   1.000
_cell.length_b   1.000
_cell.length_c   1.000
_cell.angle_alpha   90.00
_cell.angle_beta   90.00
_cell.angle_gamma   90.00
#
_symmetry.space_group_name_H-M   'P 1'
#
loop_
_entity.id
_entity.type
_entity.pdbx_description
1 polymer ?
#
loop_
_entity_poly.entity_id
_entity_poly.type
_entity_poly.pdbx_seq_one_letter_code
_entity_poly.pdbx_strand_id
1 'polypeptide(L)'
;FEYWPAPPGPEVRVMSEVLRSRDPELFAHMNSVGAVGRDALWPLLSTALTRVLTQRTWEGVMDHVLVAGAGVPLLHCLCVSVCLQRRYTLLRCQTPQAFLTCLTSPD
;
A
#
# COMPACT_ATOMS: atom_id res chain seq x y z
N PHE A 1 18.09 15.43 10.40
CA PHE A 1 18.30 13.98 10.20
C PHE A 1 16.94 13.31 10.27
N GLU A 2 16.45 12.74 9.18
CA GLU A 2 15.31 11.82 9.23
C GLU A 2 15.86 10.45 9.67
N TYR A 3 15.37 9.93 10.81
CA TYR A 3 15.79 8.64 11.34
C TYR A 3 15.18 7.50 10.52
N TRP A 4 16.01 6.55 10.13
CA TRP A 4 15.57 5.32 9.48
C TRP A 4 14.70 4.48 10.43
N PRO A 5 13.58 3.90 9.96
CA PRO A 5 13.09 3.95 8.59
C PRO A 5 12.12 5.12 8.43
N ALA A 6 12.60 6.23 7.88
CA ALA A 6 11.75 7.32 7.42
C ALA A 6 11.10 6.87 6.11
N PRO A 7 9.80 7.18 5.89
CA PRO A 7 9.15 6.80 4.66
C PRO A 7 9.90 7.43 3.49
N PRO A 8 10.48 6.64 2.58
CA PRO A 8 11.27 7.18 1.51
C PRO A 8 10.25 7.81 0.55
N GLY A 9 10.31 9.15 0.51
CA GLY A 9 9.35 9.98 -0.22
C GLY A 9 9.19 9.59 -1.70
N PRO A 10 10.28 9.24 -2.42
CA PRO A 10 10.20 8.81 -3.82
C PRO A 10 9.28 7.59 -4.04
N GLU A 11 9.36 6.60 -3.17
CA GLU A 11 8.68 5.30 -3.26
C GLU A 11 7.19 5.46 -3.00
N VAL A 12 6.85 6.18 -1.93
CA VAL A 12 5.45 6.53 -1.61
C VAL A 12 4.83 7.36 -2.73
N ARG A 13 5.60 8.27 -3.33
CA ARG A 13 5.15 9.05 -4.49
C ARG A 13 4.89 8.17 -5.70
N VAL A 14 5.77 7.20 -6.00
CA VAL A 14 5.58 6.24 -7.10
C VAL A 14 4.31 5.43 -6.88
N MET A 15 4.11 4.86 -5.68
CA MET A 15 2.89 4.11 -5.37
C MET A 15 1.63 4.97 -5.48
N SER A 16 1.69 6.21 -5.00
CA SER A 16 0.57 7.17 -5.08
C SER A 16 0.22 7.50 -6.53
N GLU A 17 1.23 7.69 -7.38
CA GLU A 17 1.04 7.97 -8.80
C GLU A 17 0.46 6.76 -9.56
N VAL A 18 0.96 5.56 -9.26
CA VAL A 18 0.39 4.32 -9.81
C VAL A 18 -1.07 4.17 -9.37
N LEU A 19 -1.39 4.40 -8.09
CA LEU A 19 -2.77 4.35 -7.60
C LEU A 19 -3.65 5.39 -8.30
N ARG A 20 -3.19 6.64 -8.42
CA ARG A 20 -3.90 7.72 -9.11
C ARG A 20 -4.20 7.38 -10.57
N SER A 21 -3.25 6.73 -11.27
CA SER A 21 -3.43 6.33 -12.66
C SER A 21 -4.38 5.14 -12.84
N ARG A 22 -4.42 4.21 -11.88
CA ARG A 22 -5.22 2.99 -11.95
C ARG A 22 -6.63 3.16 -11.41
N ASP A 23 -6.79 3.97 -10.36
CA ASP A 23 -8.06 4.23 -9.70
C ASP A 23 -8.08 5.66 -9.13
N PRO A 24 -8.40 6.66 -9.98
CA PRO A 24 -8.41 8.06 -9.58
C PRO A 24 -9.49 8.36 -8.53
N GLU A 25 -10.59 7.60 -8.50
CA GLU A 25 -11.66 7.79 -7.52
C GLU A 25 -11.20 7.36 -6.12
N LEU A 26 -10.58 6.18 -6.00
CA LEU A 26 -10.04 5.73 -4.72
C LEU A 26 -8.93 6.67 -4.25
N PHE A 27 -8.09 7.16 -5.15
CA PHE A 27 -7.07 8.14 -4.83
C PHE A 27 -7.67 9.47 -4.35
N ALA A 28 -8.70 9.99 -5.01
CA ALA A 28 -9.40 11.19 -4.60
C ALA A 28 -10.08 11.02 -3.23
N HIS A 29 -10.72 9.88 -2.99
CA HIS A 29 -11.31 9.54 -1.69
C HIS A 29 -10.25 9.45 -0.61
N MET A 30 -9.14 8.74 -0.86
CA MET A 30 -8.02 8.67 0.09
C MET A 30 -7.52 10.06 0.48
N ASN A 31 -7.48 11.00 -0.48
CA ASN A 31 -7.12 12.40 -0.21
C ASN A 31 -8.19 13.11 0.63
N SER A 32 -9.48 12.91 0.34
CA SER A 32 -10.59 13.57 1.03
C SER A 32 -10.70 13.16 2.50
N VAL A 33 -10.39 11.90 2.83
CA VAL A 33 -10.29 11.43 4.23
C VAL A 33 -8.95 11.76 4.91
N GLY A 34 -7.99 12.36 4.21
CA GLY A 34 -6.69 12.72 4.77
C GLY A 34 -5.75 11.54 5.03
N ALA A 35 -5.92 10.44 4.30
CA ALA A 35 -5.14 9.21 4.46
C ALA A 35 -4.00 9.03 3.42
N VAL A 36 -3.67 10.05 2.63
CA VAL A 36 -2.75 9.89 1.49
C VAL A 36 -1.27 9.80 1.88
N GLY A 37 -0.54 8.97 1.13
CA GLY A 37 0.91 8.97 1.11
C GLY A 37 1.53 8.24 2.30
N ARG A 38 2.26 8.98 3.15
CA ARG A 38 3.05 8.43 4.27
C ARG A 38 2.19 7.67 5.28
N ASP A 39 0.91 7.99 5.42
CA ASP A 39 0.10 7.37 6.46
C ASP A 39 -0.54 6.05 6.01
N ALA A 40 -0.92 5.92 4.72
CA ALA A 40 -1.56 4.69 4.21
C ALA A 40 -0.61 3.72 3.50
N LEU A 41 0.28 4.22 2.64
CA LEU A 41 1.06 3.34 1.76
C LEU A 41 2.37 2.89 2.41
N TRP A 42 2.95 3.72 3.28
CA TRP A 42 4.19 3.37 3.96
C TRP A 42 4.06 2.21 4.95
N PRO A 43 2.99 2.07 5.75
CA PRO A 43 2.83 0.88 6.59
C PRO A 43 2.82 -0.44 5.81
N LEU A 44 2.27 -0.43 4.59
CA LEU A 44 2.28 -1.60 3.70
C LEU A 44 3.70 -1.93 3.24
N LEU A 45 4.45 -0.90 2.81
CA LEU A 45 5.80 -1.05 2.30
C LEU A 45 6.81 -1.43 3.40
N SER A 46 6.76 -0.74 4.54
CA SER A 46 7.66 -0.94 5.69
C SER A 46 7.52 -2.32 6.33
N THR A 47 6.35 -2.94 6.23
CA THR A 47 6.10 -4.31 6.69
C THR A 47 6.20 -5.33 5.57
N ALA A 48 6.54 -4.90 4.34
CA ALA A 48 6.56 -5.75 3.15
C ALA A 48 5.30 -6.61 3.04
N LEU A 49 4.13 -6.04 3.35
CA LEU A 49 2.81 -6.69 3.35
C LEU A 49 2.62 -7.86 4.31
N THR A 50 3.57 -8.15 5.22
CA THR A 50 3.48 -9.26 6.19
C THR A 50 2.27 -9.17 7.14
N ARG A 51 1.73 -7.97 7.33
CA ARG A 51 0.56 -7.73 8.20
C ARG A 51 -0.78 -7.90 7.48
N VAL A 52 -0.75 -7.92 6.15
CA VAL A 52 -1.95 -7.96 5.30
C VAL A 52 -2.11 -9.32 4.65
N LEU A 53 -1.02 -9.87 4.10
CA LEU A 53 -1.04 -11.15 3.42
C LEU A 53 -0.92 -12.30 4.43
N THR A 54 -1.59 -13.41 4.14
CA THR A 54 -1.34 -14.68 4.82
C THR A 54 0.09 -15.16 4.54
N GLN A 55 0.66 -15.94 5.46
CA GLN A 55 2.03 -16.46 5.32
C GLN A 55 2.27 -17.14 3.96
N ARG A 56 1.35 -18.03 3.53
CA ARG A 56 1.48 -18.77 2.28
C ARG A 56 1.47 -17.86 1.04
N THR A 57 0.59 -16.85 1.03
CA THR A 57 0.55 -15.88 -0.07
C THR A 57 1.79 -15.00 -0.07
N TRP A 58 2.24 -14.58 1.11
CA TRP A 58 3.42 -13.75 1.28
C TRP A 58 4.69 -14.46 0.79
N GLU A 59 4.89 -15.73 1.16
CA GLU A 59 6.02 -16.55 0.72
C GLU A 59 6.08 -16.63 -0.81
N GLY A 60 4.98 -16.98 -1.47
CA GLY A 60 4.94 -17.07 -2.94
C GLY A 60 5.20 -15.74 -3.63
N VAL A 61 4.71 -14.64 -3.06
CA VAL A 61 5.00 -13.29 -3.57
C VAL A 61 6.48 -12.94 -3.41
N MET A 62 7.09 -13.28 -2.27
CA MET A 62 8.50 -13.00 -2.01
C MET A 62 9.43 -13.82 -2.89
N ASP A 63 9.08 -15.07 -3.21
CA ASP A 63 9.81 -15.87 -4.19
C ASP A 63 9.90 -15.13 -5.54
N HIS A 64 8.79 -14.56 -6.00
CA HIS A 64 8.79 -13.76 -7.23
C HIS A 64 9.58 -12.46 -7.10
N VAL A 65 9.46 -11.74 -5.97
CA VAL A 65 10.21 -10.49 -5.74
C VAL A 65 11.72 -10.73 -5.73
N LEU A 66 12.16 -11.81 -5.10
CA LEU A 66 13.58 -12.17 -4.97
C LEU A 66 14.15 -12.74 -6.26
N VAL A 67 13.41 -13.61 -6.95
CA VAL A 67 13.91 -14.33 -8.14
C VAL A 67 13.76 -13.53 -9.43
N ALA A 68 12.69 -12.75 -9.60
CA ALA A 68 12.44 -12.03 -10.85
C ALA A 68 13.34 -10.80 -11.07
N GLY A 69 14.20 -10.45 -10.09
CA GLY A 69 15.12 -9.31 -10.18
C GLY A 69 14.44 -7.93 -10.19
N ALA A 70 13.10 -7.87 -10.19
CA ALA A 70 12.31 -6.65 -10.21
C ALA A 70 12.03 -6.06 -8.80
N GLY A 71 12.52 -6.70 -7.73
CA GLY A 71 12.72 -6.14 -6.38
C GLY A 71 11.68 -5.12 -5.90
N VAL A 72 12.15 -3.90 -5.61
CA VAL A 72 11.36 -2.79 -5.04
C VAL A 72 10.17 -2.36 -5.93
N PRO A 73 10.31 -2.23 -7.27
CA PRO A 73 9.17 -1.96 -8.16
C PRO A 73 8.00 -2.95 -8.04
N LEU A 74 8.27 -4.25 -7.91
CA LEU A 74 7.22 -5.27 -7.72
C LEU A 74 6.48 -5.04 -6.40
N LEU A 75 7.22 -4.75 -5.33
CA LEU A 75 6.66 -4.48 -4.01
C LEU A 75 5.73 -3.25 -4.01
N HIS A 76 6.07 -2.20 -4.76
CA HIS A 76 5.20 -1.04 -4.96
C HIS A 76 3.88 -1.41 -5.66
N CYS A 77 3.96 -2.19 -6.75
CA CYS A 77 2.79 -2.67 -7.46
C CYS A 77 1.89 -3.53 -6.57
N LEU A 78 2.48 -4.37 -5.72
CA LEU A 78 1.74 -5.21 -4.77
C LEU A 78 1.04 -4.40 -3.68
N CYS A 79 1.69 -3.35 -3.15
CA CYS A 79 1.03 -2.44 -2.20
C CYS A 79 -0.19 -1.76 -2.84
N VAL A 80 -0.06 -1.31 -4.09
CA VAL A 80 -1.19 -0.72 -4.82
C VAL A 80 -2.27 -1.74 -5.12
N SER A 81 -1.92 -2.99 -5.48
CA SER A 81 -2.93 -4.02 -5.77
C SER A 81 -3.77 -4.37 -4.54
N VAL A 82 -3.19 -4.36 -3.33
CA VAL A 82 -3.95 -4.53 -2.08
C VAL A 82 -4.97 -3.42 -1.89
N CYS A 83 -4.60 -2.16 -2.14
CA CYS A 83 -5.54 -1.04 -2.11
C CYS A 83 -6.70 -1.25 -3.10
N LEU A 84 -6.38 -1.68 -4.33
CA LEU A 84 -7.38 -1.91 -5.38
C LEU A 84 -8.30 -3.10 -5.06
N GLN A 85 -7.76 -4.18 -4.51
CA GLN A 85 -8.55 -5.35 -4.09
C GLN A 85 -9.56 -4.99 -3.00
N ARG A 86 -9.20 -4.06 -2.11
CA ARG A 86 -10.04 -3.60 -0.99
C ARG A 86 -10.88 -2.37 -1.31
N ARG A 87 -10.89 -1.93 -2.58
CA ARG A 87 -11.54 -0.70 -3.06
C ARG A 87 -12.94 -0.47 -2.49
N TYR A 88 -13.83 -1.46 -2.60
CA TYR A 88 -15.23 -1.31 -2.16
C TYR A 88 -15.35 -0.98 -0.67
N THR A 89 -14.50 -1.59 0.16
CA THR A 89 -14.47 -1.34 1.60
C THR A 89 -13.85 0.03 1.89
N LEU A 90 -12.74 0.36 1.22
CA LEU A 90 -12.00 1.61 1.42
C LEU A 90 -12.82 2.86 1.06
N LEU A 91 -13.63 2.80 -0.01
CA LEU A 91 -14.53 3.91 -0.40
C LEU A 91 -15.62 4.19 0.64
N ARG A 92 -15.95 3.22 1.49
CA ARG A 92 -16.96 3.38 2.55
C ARG A 92 -16.38 3.94 3.84
N CYS A 93 -15.05 3.98 3.98
CA CYS A 93 -14.38 4.56 5.13
C CYS A 93 -14.47 6.08 5.08
N GLN A 94 -15.06 6.70 6.10
CA GLN A 94 -15.21 8.16 6.19
C GLN A 94 -14.19 8.83 7.11
N THR A 95 -13.35 8.05 7.79
CA THR A 95 -12.29 8.56 8.68
C THR A 95 -10.95 7.97 8.28
N PRO A 96 -9.84 8.71 8.46
CA PRO A 96 -8.50 8.22 8.14
C PRO A 96 -8.16 6.97 8.95
N GLN A 97 -8.54 6.92 10.24
CA GLN A 97 -8.29 5.76 11.09
C GLN A 97 -9.02 4.51 10.60
N ALA A 98 -10.29 4.63 10.19
CA ALA A 98 -11.04 3.50 9.64
C ALA A 98 -10.43 3.05 8.31
N PHE A 99 -10.01 3.99 7.47
CA PHE A 99 -9.34 3.70 6.20
C PHE A 99 -8.05 2.87 6.41
N LEU A 100 -7.17 3.32 7.31
CA LEU A 100 -5.92 2.62 7.64
C LEU A 100 -6.17 1.24 8.25
N THR A 101 -7.17 1.12 9.12
CA THR A 101 -7.54 -0.14 9.74
C THR A 101 -8.05 -1.14 8.69
N CYS A 102 -8.91 -0.70 7.77
CA CYS A 102 -9.41 -1.54 6.68
C CYS A 102 -8.31 -1.93 5.68
N LEU A 103 -7.34 -1.05 5.45
CA LEU A 103 -6.22 -1.30 4.56
C LEU A 103 -5.22 -2.31 5.14
N THR A 104 -4.99 -2.26 6.45
CA THR A 104 -4.02 -3.12 7.15
C THR A 104 -4.62 -4.37 7.77
N SER A 105 -5.93 -4.59 7.63
CA SER A 105 -6.55 -5.80 8.14
C SER A 105 -6.02 -7.02 7.36
N PRO A 106 -5.73 -8.15 8.02
CA PRO A 106 -5.33 -9.37 7.32
C PRO A 106 -6.41 -9.82 6.34
N ASP A 107 -5.98 -10.46 5.25
CA ASP A 107 -6.83 -11.19 4.27
C ASP A 107 -7.49 -12.43 4.89
#